data_AF-A0A3R7Q553-F1
#
_entry.id   AF-A0A3R7Q553-F1
#
_cell.length_a   1.000
_cell.length_b   1.000
_cell.length_c   1.000
_cell.angle_alpha   90.00
_cell.angle_beta   90.00
_cell.angle_gamma   90.00
#
_symmetry.space_group_name_H-M   'P 1'
#
loop_
_entity.id
_entity.type
_entity.pdbx_description
1 polymer ?
#
loop_
_entity_poly.entity_id
_entity_poly.type
_entity_poly.pdbx_seq_one_letter_code
_entity_poly.pdbx_strand_id
1 'polypeptide(L)'
;MAVVRPVYFNNGNIQQMDDTMFGLLKDVFRYQFQQTSPITLSVVNSGGNLSGLPMVDTRMQAGASLTRVERFSTEAETAEPTQLNINYSRISQTISSAPTLGNDDGKRYFCYIDNNNEIKVMNHGDMLDTIVRPVIDELTAATTGVNQAGTYFINNSSSIAGNQSLVSSTPVFVDTRADLAAYTASGIGETQDQPTTINNYYLKKNVMNAPTLSVLPVQIRSDNQLQEFTTGSINTIASELMRIETINSSAGYKIRYNINGSGNNRGSGMADTRLTGGSGNYQTRYVNTNDYRAQEFPDGTATTINTYYLKIEKSF
;
A
#
# COMPACT_ATOMS: atom_id res chain seq x y z
N MET A 1 10.90 15.44 -24.29
CA MET A 1 10.77 16.91 -24.41
C MET A 1 11.86 17.55 -23.56
N ALA A 2 12.00 18.88 -23.52
CA ALA A 2 12.95 19.52 -22.61
C ALA A 2 12.32 19.71 -21.22
N VAL A 3 13.11 19.59 -20.16
CA VAL A 3 12.70 20.04 -18.82
C VAL A 3 12.81 21.56 -18.81
N VAL A 4 11.70 22.27 -18.65
CA VAL A 4 11.63 23.73 -18.73
C VAL A 4 11.03 24.33 -17.47
N ARG A 5 11.49 25.50 -17.05
CA ARG A 5 11.09 26.06 -15.75
C ARG A 5 9.94 27.06 -15.91
N PRO A 6 8.81 26.88 -15.19
CA PRO A 6 7.74 27.87 -15.18
C PRO A 6 8.24 29.24 -14.69
N VAL A 7 7.63 30.29 -15.21
CA VAL A 7 7.92 31.68 -14.80
C VAL A 7 6.77 32.29 -14.01
N TYR A 8 7.10 33.30 -13.20
CA TYR A 8 6.17 34.09 -12.39
C TYR A 8 6.46 35.59 -12.55
N PHE A 9 5.53 36.44 -12.10
CA PHE A 9 5.79 37.89 -12.04
C PHE A 9 6.57 38.25 -10.77
N ASN A 10 7.72 38.92 -10.95
CA ASN A 10 8.52 39.47 -9.88
C ASN A 10 8.65 40.99 -10.04
N ASN A 11 7.90 41.76 -9.26
CA ASN A 11 7.96 43.23 -9.25
C ASN A 11 7.85 43.85 -10.65
N GLY A 12 6.91 43.37 -11.47
CA GLY A 12 6.68 43.84 -12.84
C GLY A 12 7.58 43.22 -13.92
N ASN A 13 8.55 42.38 -13.54
CA ASN A 13 9.36 41.59 -14.45
C ASN A 13 8.92 40.12 -14.47
N ILE A 14 9.44 39.35 -15.41
CA ILE A 14 9.19 37.90 -15.51
C ILE A 14 10.48 37.17 -15.13
N GLN A 15 10.34 36.19 -14.24
CA GLN A 15 11.47 35.43 -13.73
C GLN A 15 11.12 33.94 -13.64
N GLN A 16 12.10 33.08 -13.89
CA GLN A 16 11.95 31.64 -13.67
C GLN A 16 11.81 31.33 -12.16
N MET A 17 10.95 30.37 -11.82
CA MET A 17 10.78 29.89 -10.44
C MET A 17 12.07 29.24 -9.92
N ASP A 18 12.48 29.58 -8.70
CA ASP A 18 13.54 28.87 -7.99
C ASP A 18 13.08 27.48 -7.50
N ASP A 19 13.99 26.70 -6.90
CA ASP A 19 13.72 25.32 -6.46
C ASP A 19 12.68 25.21 -5.36
N THR A 20 12.56 26.23 -4.50
CA THR A 20 11.57 26.25 -3.45
C THR A 20 10.17 26.49 -4.03
N MET A 21 10.05 27.50 -4.89
CA MET A 21 8.80 27.84 -5.58
C MET A 21 8.30 26.66 -6.44
N PHE A 22 9.22 26.04 -7.18
CA PHE A 22 8.90 24.89 -8.02
C PHE A 22 8.58 23.64 -7.19
N GLY A 23 9.25 23.45 -6.06
CA GLY A 23 8.91 22.40 -5.10
C GLY A 23 7.46 22.50 -4.61
N LEU A 24 7.00 23.70 -4.25
CA LEU A 24 5.61 23.96 -3.86
C LEU A 24 4.63 23.69 -5.01
N LEU A 25 5.03 23.97 -6.26
CA LEU A 25 4.21 23.63 -7.43
C LEU A 25 4.08 22.10 -7.63
N LYS A 26 5.18 21.34 -7.46
CA LYS A 26 5.12 19.87 -7.45
C LYS A 26 4.22 19.35 -6.33
N ASP A 27 4.26 19.97 -5.16
CA ASP A 27 3.39 19.62 -4.04
C ASP A 27 1.91 19.82 -4.37
N VAL A 28 1.55 20.85 -5.16
CA VAL A 28 0.17 21.02 -5.65
C VAL A 28 -0.25 19.82 -6.51
N PHE A 29 0.60 19.38 -7.44
CA PHE A 29 0.31 18.21 -8.27
C PHE A 29 0.15 16.94 -7.44
N ARG A 30 1.02 16.75 -6.45
CA ARG A 30 0.94 15.63 -5.51
C ARG A 30 -0.34 15.67 -4.67
N TYR A 31 -0.71 16.85 -4.17
CA TYR A 31 -1.93 17.04 -3.41
C TYR A 31 -3.19 16.76 -4.25
N GLN A 32 -3.22 17.19 -5.52
CA GLN A 32 -4.35 16.88 -6.41
C GLN A 32 -4.45 15.38 -6.73
N PHE A 33 -3.32 14.67 -6.87
CA PHE A 33 -3.32 13.21 -6.95
C PHE A 33 -3.92 12.56 -5.70
N GLN A 34 -3.54 13.03 -4.50
CA GLN A 34 -4.15 12.58 -3.25
C GLN A 34 -5.66 12.81 -3.21
N GLN A 35 -6.11 14.02 -3.54
CA GLN A 35 -7.52 14.41 -3.45
C GLN A 35 -8.40 13.58 -4.39
N THR A 36 -7.90 13.30 -5.59
CA THR A 36 -8.65 12.54 -6.59
C THR A 36 -8.54 11.03 -6.43
N SER A 37 -7.48 10.53 -5.78
CA SER A 37 -7.24 9.10 -5.51
C SER A 37 -7.49 8.19 -6.72
N PRO A 38 -6.84 8.46 -7.88
CA PRO A 38 -7.18 7.77 -9.13
C PRO A 38 -6.90 6.26 -9.10
N ILE A 39 -5.99 5.84 -8.22
CA ILE A 39 -5.72 4.45 -7.87
C ILE A 39 -6.01 4.31 -6.38
N THR A 40 -7.13 3.70 -6.05
CA THR A 40 -7.59 3.53 -4.66
C THR A 40 -7.41 2.09 -4.22
N LEU A 41 -6.79 1.87 -3.06
CA LEU A 41 -6.87 0.60 -2.35
C LEU A 41 -7.89 0.67 -1.23
N SER A 42 -8.70 -0.38 -1.11
CA SER A 42 -9.67 -0.58 -0.03
C SER A 42 -9.47 -1.92 0.66
N VAL A 43 -9.98 -2.02 1.89
CA VAL A 43 -10.02 -3.27 2.64
C VAL A 43 -11.38 -3.93 2.42
N VAL A 44 -11.37 -5.18 1.96
CA VAL A 44 -12.55 -6.04 1.78
C VAL A 44 -12.43 -7.27 2.68
N ASN A 45 -13.56 -7.90 3.03
CA ASN A 45 -13.54 -9.10 3.89
C ASN A 45 -12.87 -10.30 3.19
N SER A 46 -13.12 -10.46 1.89
CA SER A 46 -12.58 -11.51 1.02
C SER A 46 -12.67 -11.07 -0.45
N GLY A 47 -12.00 -11.78 -1.36
CA GLY A 47 -12.12 -11.54 -2.80
C GLY A 47 -11.39 -10.31 -3.33
N GLY A 48 -10.40 -9.79 -2.58
CA GLY A 48 -9.49 -8.75 -3.06
C GLY A 48 -8.82 -9.12 -4.38
N ASN A 49 -8.52 -8.11 -5.20
CA ASN A 49 -8.19 -8.29 -6.61
C ASN A 49 -6.73 -7.95 -6.97
N LEU A 50 -5.86 -7.71 -5.98
CA LEU A 50 -4.44 -7.53 -6.25
C LEU A 50 -3.82 -8.82 -6.78
N SER A 51 -2.94 -8.70 -7.77
CA SER A 51 -2.07 -9.80 -8.18
C SER A 51 -1.20 -10.25 -6.99
N GLY A 52 -1.01 -11.56 -6.85
CA GLY A 52 -0.29 -12.16 -5.72
C GLY A 52 -1.16 -12.49 -4.49
N LEU A 53 -2.47 -12.23 -4.53
CA LEU A 53 -3.42 -12.77 -3.55
C LEU A 53 -3.87 -14.20 -3.93
N PRO A 54 -4.24 -15.05 -2.95
CA PRO A 54 -4.28 -14.79 -1.50
C PRO A 54 -2.89 -14.81 -0.84
N MET A 55 -2.73 -14.03 0.21
CA MET A 55 -1.68 -14.26 1.22
C MET A 55 -2.12 -15.39 2.14
N VAL A 56 -1.21 -16.23 2.61
CA VAL A 56 -1.54 -17.39 3.44
C VAL A 56 -0.88 -17.23 4.80
N ASP A 57 -1.68 -17.28 5.85
CA ASP A 57 -1.22 -17.47 7.23
C ASP A 57 -1.23 -18.97 7.54
N THR A 58 -0.13 -19.49 8.08
CA THR A 58 0.03 -20.91 8.37
C THR A 58 0.20 -21.12 9.86
N ARG A 59 -0.60 -22.02 10.43
CA ARG A 59 -0.47 -22.39 11.85
C ARG A 59 -0.59 -23.88 12.05
N MET A 60 -0.11 -24.37 13.19
CA MET A 60 -0.30 -25.76 13.60
C MET A 60 -1.57 -25.89 14.46
N GLN A 61 -2.24 -27.03 14.37
CA GLN A 61 -3.32 -27.44 15.27
C GLN A 61 -3.01 -28.81 15.87
N ALA A 62 -3.59 -29.12 17.02
CA ALA A 62 -3.40 -30.41 17.68
C ALA A 62 -3.97 -31.58 16.86
N GLY A 63 -3.41 -32.76 17.09
CA GLY A 63 -3.99 -34.01 16.61
C GLY A 63 -5.36 -34.28 17.23
N ALA A 64 -6.12 -35.22 16.66
CA ALA A 64 -7.38 -35.65 17.23
C ALA A 64 -7.15 -36.41 18.55
N SER A 65 -7.89 -36.07 19.60
CA SER A 65 -7.83 -36.80 20.86
C SER A 65 -8.41 -38.21 20.70
N LEU A 66 -7.79 -39.19 21.36
CA LEU A 66 -8.32 -40.53 21.50
C LEU A 66 -8.77 -40.79 22.92
N THR A 67 -9.82 -41.61 23.07
CA THR A 67 -10.32 -42.09 24.36
C THR A 67 -10.40 -43.60 24.33
N ARG A 68 -9.97 -44.24 25.42
CA ARG A 68 -10.01 -45.68 25.65
C ARG A 68 -10.53 -46.00 27.04
N VAL A 69 -11.00 -47.22 27.25
CA VAL A 69 -11.57 -47.65 28.54
C VAL A 69 -10.56 -48.42 29.40
N GLU A 70 -9.43 -48.83 28.83
CA GLU A 70 -8.54 -49.80 29.45
C GLU A 70 -7.09 -49.32 29.64
N ARG A 71 -6.63 -48.34 28.85
CA ARG A 71 -5.27 -47.76 28.91
C ARG A 71 -5.20 -46.47 28.08
N PHE A 72 -4.12 -45.71 28.23
CA PHE A 72 -3.78 -44.64 27.28
C PHE A 72 -3.42 -45.21 25.90
N SER A 73 -3.87 -44.55 24.82
CA SER A 73 -3.30 -44.77 23.48
C SER A 73 -1.83 -44.37 23.48
N THR A 74 -0.95 -45.13 22.84
CA THR A 74 0.46 -44.76 22.69
C THR A 74 0.61 -43.58 21.73
N GLU A 75 1.76 -42.91 21.74
CA GLU A 75 2.12 -41.87 20.77
C GLU A 75 1.91 -42.34 19.31
N ALA A 76 2.39 -43.53 18.95
CA ALA A 76 2.18 -44.09 17.60
C ALA A 76 0.71 -44.39 17.23
N GLU A 77 -0.21 -44.34 18.20
CA GLU A 77 -1.65 -44.53 17.97
C GLU A 77 -2.40 -43.19 17.91
N THR A 78 -1.83 -42.10 18.45
CA THR A 78 -2.42 -40.76 18.38
C THR A 78 -2.21 -40.13 17.01
N ALA A 79 -3.09 -39.18 16.68
CA ALA A 79 -2.92 -38.40 15.46
C ALA A 79 -1.90 -37.28 15.70
N GLU A 80 -1.02 -37.07 14.72
CA GLU A 80 -0.01 -36.01 14.73
C GLU A 80 -0.64 -34.61 14.60
N PRO A 81 0.02 -33.55 15.12
CA PRO A 81 -0.34 -32.17 14.81
C PRO A 81 -0.30 -31.88 13.31
N THR A 82 -1.25 -31.08 12.83
CA THR A 82 -1.38 -30.76 11.40
C THR A 82 -1.31 -29.26 11.14
N GLN A 83 -0.95 -28.90 9.90
CA GLN A 83 -0.94 -27.51 9.45
C GLN A 83 -2.32 -27.08 8.96
N LEU A 84 -2.73 -25.88 9.35
CA LEU A 84 -3.86 -25.13 8.78
C LEU A 84 -3.34 -23.95 7.96
N ASN A 85 -4.08 -23.64 6.89
CA ASN A 85 -3.81 -22.53 5.98
C ASN A 85 -5.02 -21.59 5.96
N ILE A 86 -4.80 -20.32 6.30
CA ILE A 86 -5.83 -19.28 6.31
C ILE A 86 -5.51 -18.28 5.21
N ASN A 87 -6.41 -18.17 4.24
CA ASN A 87 -6.22 -17.31 3.07
C ASN A 87 -6.77 -15.90 3.32
N TYR A 88 -5.94 -14.90 3.06
CA TYR A 88 -6.28 -13.48 3.10
C TYR A 88 -6.22 -12.87 1.70
N SER A 89 -7.41 -12.57 1.16
CA SER A 89 -7.58 -11.73 -0.04
C SER A 89 -8.38 -10.49 0.34
N ARG A 90 -7.75 -9.58 1.10
CA ARG A 90 -8.43 -8.44 1.74
C ARG A 90 -8.15 -7.08 1.14
N ILE A 91 -7.32 -6.99 0.10
CA ILE A 91 -6.98 -5.72 -0.54
C ILE A 91 -7.56 -5.69 -1.95
N SER A 92 -8.36 -4.66 -2.24
CA SER A 92 -8.91 -4.42 -3.57
C SER A 92 -8.41 -3.10 -4.12
N GLN A 93 -7.98 -3.10 -5.37
CA GLN A 93 -7.65 -1.92 -6.15
C GLN A 93 -8.83 -1.53 -7.03
N THR A 94 -9.16 -0.25 -7.03
CA THR A 94 -10.05 0.38 -8.00
C THR A 94 -9.29 1.47 -8.71
N ILE A 95 -9.37 1.48 -10.05
CA ILE A 95 -8.79 2.51 -10.89
C ILE A 95 -9.95 3.35 -11.42
N SER A 96 -9.91 4.66 -11.18
CA SER A 96 -10.91 5.58 -11.71
C SER A 96 -10.83 5.66 -13.23
N SER A 97 -11.91 6.06 -13.90
CA SER A 97 -11.85 6.44 -15.31
C SER A 97 -10.94 7.66 -15.49
N ALA A 98 -10.04 7.62 -16.47
CA ALA A 98 -9.24 8.80 -16.80
C ALA A 98 -10.13 9.93 -17.34
N PRO A 99 -9.83 11.20 -17.04
CA PRO A 99 -10.50 12.31 -17.70
C PRO A 99 -10.08 12.39 -19.18
N THR A 100 -10.91 13.03 -19.99
CA THR A 100 -10.52 13.41 -21.36
C THR A 100 -9.52 14.55 -21.28
N LEU A 101 -8.39 14.42 -21.98
CA LEU A 101 -7.41 15.50 -22.09
C LEU A 101 -8.04 16.69 -22.81
N GLY A 102 -8.05 17.86 -22.17
CA GLY A 102 -8.47 19.08 -22.83
C GLY A 102 -7.54 19.48 -23.97
N ASN A 103 -8.09 20.11 -25.01
CA ASN A 103 -7.32 20.57 -26.16
C ASN A 103 -6.24 21.57 -25.73
N ASP A 104 -5.03 21.40 -26.26
CA ASP A 104 -3.93 22.35 -26.10
C ASP A 104 -3.96 23.33 -27.29
N ASP A 105 -4.39 24.55 -27.04
CA ASP A 105 -4.43 25.64 -28.01
C ASP A 105 -3.13 26.47 -28.01
N GLY A 106 -2.07 25.96 -27.37
CA GLY A 106 -0.81 26.64 -27.17
C GLY A 106 -0.87 27.72 -26.08
N LYS A 107 -1.94 27.75 -25.27
CA LYS A 107 -2.14 28.73 -24.18
C LYS A 107 -2.62 28.09 -22.87
N ARG A 108 -2.89 26.79 -22.88
CA ARG A 108 -3.46 26.04 -21.74
C ARG A 108 -2.53 25.97 -20.52
N TYR A 109 -1.22 25.91 -20.73
CA TYR A 109 -0.25 25.57 -19.70
C TYR A 109 0.65 26.76 -19.29
N PHE A 110 1.62 26.49 -18.43
CA PHE A 110 2.50 27.50 -17.87
C PHE A 110 3.45 28.08 -18.93
N CYS A 111 3.85 29.33 -18.74
CA CYS A 111 4.88 29.95 -19.55
C CYS A 111 6.28 29.60 -19.01
N TYR A 112 7.27 29.60 -19.88
CA TYR A 112 8.69 29.52 -19.55
C TYR A 112 9.49 30.48 -20.45
N ILE A 113 10.75 30.75 -20.07
CA ILE A 113 11.72 31.47 -20.92
C ILE A 113 12.61 30.43 -21.60
N ASP A 114 12.69 30.47 -22.93
CA ASP A 114 13.53 29.59 -23.74
C ASP A 114 15.00 30.06 -23.84
N ASN A 115 15.82 29.32 -24.57
CA ASN A 115 17.25 29.63 -24.73
C ASN A 115 17.52 30.93 -25.51
N ASN A 116 16.52 31.45 -26.24
CA ASN A 116 16.61 32.71 -26.96
C ASN A 116 16.10 33.89 -26.10
N ASN A 117 15.81 33.64 -24.82
CA ASN A 117 15.21 34.59 -23.90
C ASN A 117 13.79 35.05 -24.32
N GLU A 118 13.07 34.20 -25.05
CA GLU A 118 11.69 34.43 -25.46
C GLU A 118 10.72 33.71 -24.53
N ILE A 119 9.56 34.33 -24.28
CA ILE A 119 8.50 33.70 -23.50
C ILE A 119 7.74 32.73 -24.41
N LYS A 120 7.68 31.47 -23.98
CA LYS A 120 6.96 30.39 -24.64
C LYS A 120 5.96 29.77 -23.67
N VAL A 121 4.96 29.09 -24.21
CA VAL A 121 4.03 28.27 -23.43
C VAL A 121 4.52 26.83 -23.46
N MET A 122 4.53 26.18 -22.30
CA MET A 122 4.79 24.75 -22.19
C MET A 122 3.74 24.00 -23.01
N ASN A 123 4.16 23.03 -23.82
CA ASN A 123 3.21 22.10 -24.41
C ASN A 123 2.86 20.98 -23.40
N HIS A 124 1.94 20.10 -23.78
CA HIS A 124 1.58 18.94 -22.95
C HIS A 124 2.78 18.08 -22.52
N GLY A 125 3.71 17.80 -23.43
CA GLY A 125 4.88 16.99 -23.10
C GLY A 125 5.89 17.70 -22.19
N ASP A 126 6.04 19.03 -22.32
CA ASP A 126 6.84 19.83 -21.39
C ASP A 126 6.26 19.73 -19.97
N MET A 127 4.94 19.81 -19.82
CA MET A 127 4.25 19.64 -18.53
C MET A 127 4.46 18.25 -17.93
N LEU A 128 4.37 17.21 -18.77
CA LEU A 128 4.60 15.83 -18.33
C LEU A 128 6.03 15.61 -17.84
N ASP A 129 7.02 16.01 -18.65
CA ASP A 129 8.44 15.77 -18.38
C ASP A 129 8.97 16.66 -17.23
N THR A 130 8.47 17.88 -17.12
CA THR A 130 8.94 18.85 -16.12
C THR A 130 8.36 18.58 -14.73
N ILE A 131 7.07 18.25 -14.63
CA ILE A 131 6.35 18.24 -13.34
C ILE A 131 5.73 16.87 -13.05
N VAL A 132 4.86 16.39 -13.93
CA VAL A 132 3.96 15.25 -13.63
C VAL A 132 4.75 13.96 -13.42
N ARG A 133 5.65 13.61 -14.34
CA ARG A 133 6.45 12.39 -14.27
C ARG A 133 7.44 12.40 -13.11
N PRO A 134 8.19 13.50 -12.84
CA PRO A 134 8.97 13.61 -11.62
C PRO A 134 8.15 13.45 -10.34
N VAL A 135 6.93 13.99 -10.27
CA VAL A 135 6.04 13.79 -9.11
C VAL A 135 5.64 12.31 -8.99
N ILE A 136 5.33 11.62 -10.10
CA ILE A 136 5.02 10.19 -10.09
C ILE A 136 6.23 9.34 -9.64
N ASP A 137 7.44 9.72 -10.03
CA ASP A 137 8.67 9.07 -9.55
C ASP A 137 8.80 9.19 -8.04
N GLU A 138 8.57 10.38 -7.49
CA GLU A 138 8.56 10.61 -6.05
C GLU A 138 7.44 9.80 -5.37
N LEU A 139 6.22 9.77 -5.92
CA LEU A 139 5.08 9.01 -5.38
C LEU A 139 5.37 7.50 -5.26
N THR A 140 6.13 6.96 -6.21
CA THR A 140 6.40 5.52 -6.33
C THR A 140 7.73 5.07 -5.70
N ALA A 141 8.53 6.00 -5.16
CA ALA A 141 9.74 5.70 -4.43
C ALA A 141 9.50 4.75 -3.23
N ALA A 142 10.56 4.04 -2.80
CA ALA A 142 10.55 3.09 -1.69
C ALA A 142 10.55 3.75 -0.30
N THR A 143 9.66 4.73 -0.09
CA THR A 143 9.50 5.48 1.17
C THR A 143 8.01 5.71 1.49
N THR A 144 7.70 6.13 2.73
CA THR A 144 6.31 6.38 3.20
C THR A 144 6.16 7.77 3.84
N GLY A 145 6.63 8.79 3.13
CA GLY A 145 6.63 10.20 3.57
C GLY A 145 5.53 11.04 2.93
N VAL A 146 5.57 12.34 3.19
CA VAL A 146 4.67 13.34 2.56
C VAL A 146 4.79 13.36 1.04
N ASN A 147 5.96 13.04 0.49
CA ASN A 147 6.18 12.95 -0.95
C ASN A 147 5.48 11.75 -1.61
N GLN A 148 4.90 10.85 -0.81
CA GLN A 148 4.07 9.75 -1.27
C GLN A 148 2.58 10.00 -1.02
N ALA A 149 2.15 11.22 -0.69
CA ALA A 149 0.75 11.57 -0.47
C ALA A 149 -0.18 11.00 -1.56
N GLY A 150 -1.27 10.35 -1.13
CA GLY A 150 -2.23 9.69 -2.02
C GLY A 150 -1.97 8.20 -2.25
N THR A 151 -0.79 7.68 -1.91
CA THR A 151 -0.42 6.27 -2.11
C THR A 151 -0.52 5.44 -0.82
N TYR A 152 -0.49 4.12 -0.96
CA TYR A 152 -0.78 3.18 0.12
C TYR A 152 0.48 2.44 0.60
N PHE A 153 0.41 1.94 1.84
CA PHE A 153 1.47 1.15 2.47
C PHE A 153 0.92 0.28 3.60
N ILE A 154 1.70 -0.71 4.03
CA ILE A 154 1.39 -1.59 5.16
C ILE A 154 2.08 -1.13 6.43
N ASN A 155 1.39 -1.24 7.56
CA ASN A 155 1.95 -0.97 8.87
C ASN A 155 1.45 -2.02 9.88
N ASN A 156 2.26 -2.37 10.87
CA ASN A 156 1.92 -3.34 11.92
C ASN A 156 1.15 -2.73 13.11
N SER A 157 0.72 -1.47 13.01
CA SER A 157 -0.10 -0.78 14.01
C SER A 157 -1.25 -0.06 13.32
N SER A 158 -2.42 -0.05 13.97
CA SER A 158 -3.59 0.74 13.53
C SER A 158 -3.47 2.22 13.90
N SER A 159 -2.56 2.60 14.79
CA SER A 159 -2.36 3.99 15.21
C SER A 159 -1.85 4.88 14.08
N ILE A 160 -2.33 6.11 13.99
CA ILE A 160 -1.99 7.05 12.92
C ILE A 160 -0.89 8.02 13.39
N ALA A 161 0.07 8.33 12.51
CA ALA A 161 1.03 9.43 12.66
C ALA A 161 0.71 10.55 11.64
N GLY A 162 1.30 11.75 11.82
CA GLY A 162 0.81 12.99 11.19
C GLY A 162 0.61 12.98 9.66
N ASN A 163 1.42 12.26 8.89
CA ASN A 163 1.31 12.17 7.43
C ASN A 163 0.67 10.85 6.95
N GLN A 164 -0.18 10.24 7.78
CA GLN A 164 -0.80 8.95 7.52
C GLN A 164 -2.30 9.02 7.77
N SER A 165 -3.06 8.14 7.12
CA SER A 165 -4.42 7.82 7.51
C SER A 165 -4.65 6.31 7.46
N LEU A 166 -5.48 5.81 8.36
CA LEU A 166 -5.87 4.41 8.39
C LEU A 166 -6.96 4.16 7.36
N VAL A 167 -6.79 3.16 6.49
CA VAL A 167 -7.84 2.81 5.51
C VAL A 167 -8.95 2.01 6.18
N SER A 168 -8.59 1.10 7.08
CA SER A 168 -9.52 0.31 7.88
C SER A 168 -8.87 -0.16 9.17
N SER A 169 -9.66 -0.28 10.24
CA SER A 169 -9.26 -0.95 11.49
C SER A 169 -9.28 -2.47 11.37
N THR A 170 -9.73 -3.03 10.25
CA THR A 170 -9.62 -4.46 9.95
C THR A 170 -8.24 -4.76 9.35
N PRO A 171 -7.45 -5.67 9.94
CA PRO A 171 -6.18 -6.09 9.36
C PRO A 171 -6.38 -6.75 7.99
N VAL A 172 -5.48 -6.44 7.06
CA VAL A 172 -5.42 -7.07 5.73
C VAL A 172 -4.71 -8.42 5.77
N PHE A 173 -3.85 -8.62 6.76
CA PHE A 173 -3.19 -9.88 7.08
C PHE A 173 -3.03 -9.98 8.60
N VAL A 174 -3.20 -11.18 9.15
CA VAL A 174 -2.99 -11.47 10.56
C VAL A 174 -2.08 -12.68 10.63
N ASP A 175 -0.95 -12.52 11.32
CA ASP A 175 -0.01 -13.60 11.62
C ASP A 175 -0.50 -14.31 12.87
N THR A 176 -0.85 -15.58 12.76
CA THR A 176 -1.32 -16.39 13.89
C THR A 176 -0.47 -17.63 14.08
N ARG A 177 -0.40 -18.09 15.33
CA ARG A 177 0.36 -19.28 15.69
C ARG A 177 -0.42 -20.11 16.70
N ALA A 178 -0.17 -21.42 16.73
CA ALA A 178 -0.67 -22.27 17.81
C ALA A 178 -0.32 -21.67 19.18
N ASP A 179 -1.31 -21.52 20.05
CA ASP A 179 -1.12 -21.09 21.43
C ASP A 179 -0.78 -22.30 22.30
N LEU A 180 0.51 -22.52 22.51
CA LEU A 180 1.02 -23.64 23.29
C LEU A 180 0.53 -23.63 24.75
N ALA A 181 0.19 -22.46 25.29
CA ALA A 181 -0.32 -22.36 26.66
C ALA A 181 -1.80 -22.75 26.78
N ALA A 182 -2.54 -22.74 25.67
CA ALA A 182 -3.94 -23.12 25.64
C ALA A 182 -4.12 -24.65 25.61
N TYR A 183 -3.19 -25.38 24.98
CA TYR A 183 -3.20 -26.83 25.01
C TYR A 183 -2.74 -27.38 26.36
N THR A 184 -3.60 -28.11 27.04
CA THR A 184 -3.27 -28.66 28.36
C THR A 184 -3.66 -30.12 28.48
N ALA A 185 -2.87 -30.91 29.23
CA ALA A 185 -3.22 -32.30 29.51
C ALA A 185 -4.61 -32.43 30.15
N SER A 186 -4.99 -31.48 31.03
CA SER A 186 -6.35 -31.45 31.60
C SER A 186 -7.44 -31.06 30.60
N GLY A 187 -7.08 -30.43 29.49
CA GLY A 187 -7.97 -30.02 28.40
C GLY A 187 -8.23 -31.09 27.33
N ILE A 188 -7.51 -32.23 27.33
CA ILE A 188 -7.61 -33.24 26.25
C ILE A 188 -9.06 -33.57 25.88
N GLY A 189 -9.34 -33.46 24.58
CA GLY A 189 -10.68 -33.40 23.98
C GLY A 189 -11.16 -31.98 23.65
N GLU A 190 -10.29 -30.98 23.83
CA GLU A 190 -10.50 -29.58 23.45
C GLU A 190 -10.48 -29.34 21.94
N THR A 191 -10.85 -28.12 21.52
CA THR A 191 -10.74 -27.70 20.12
C THR A 191 -9.31 -27.85 19.63
N GLN A 192 -9.14 -28.44 18.44
CA GLN A 192 -7.82 -28.72 17.89
C GLN A 192 -7.07 -27.45 17.49
N ASP A 193 -7.76 -26.47 16.88
CA ASP A 193 -7.18 -25.20 16.45
C ASP A 193 -7.36 -24.13 17.52
N GLN A 194 -6.29 -23.85 18.27
CA GLN A 194 -6.25 -22.82 19.31
C GLN A 194 -5.16 -21.79 18.97
N PRO A 195 -5.46 -20.79 18.13
CA PRO A 195 -4.47 -19.81 17.72
C PRO A 195 -4.36 -18.64 18.70
N THR A 196 -3.16 -18.07 18.76
CA THR A 196 -2.91 -16.72 19.26
C THR A 196 -2.46 -15.81 18.12
N THR A 197 -2.77 -14.52 18.20
CA THR A 197 -2.30 -13.52 17.23
C THR A 197 -0.91 -13.05 17.61
N ILE A 198 0.02 -13.17 16.67
CA ILE A 198 1.40 -12.67 16.82
C ILE A 198 1.48 -11.22 16.34
N ASN A 199 0.88 -10.91 15.19
CA ASN A 199 0.90 -9.57 14.63
C ASN A 199 -0.31 -9.28 13.74
N ASN A 200 -0.69 -8.00 13.66
CA ASN A 200 -1.74 -7.50 12.78
C ASN A 200 -1.15 -6.51 11.78
N TYR A 201 -1.50 -6.63 10.50
CA TYR A 201 -1.02 -5.74 9.46
C TYR A 201 -2.19 -4.97 8.83
N TYR A 202 -2.06 -3.65 8.81
CA TYR A 202 -3.10 -2.72 8.39
C TYR A 202 -2.69 -1.97 7.13
N LEU A 203 -3.67 -1.73 6.27
CA LEU A 203 -3.51 -0.86 5.12
C LEU A 203 -3.66 0.60 5.55
N LYS A 204 -2.66 1.41 5.21
CA LYS A 204 -2.65 2.86 5.44
C LYS A 204 -2.42 3.61 4.14
N LYS A 205 -2.74 4.89 4.17
CA LYS A 205 -2.53 5.84 3.08
C LYS A 205 -1.63 6.97 3.57
N ASN A 206 -0.64 7.34 2.76
CA ASN A 206 0.14 8.55 3.01
C ASN A 206 -0.72 9.77 2.69
N VAL A 207 -0.66 10.79 3.54
CA VAL A 207 -1.38 12.05 3.35
C VAL A 207 -0.49 13.26 3.55
N MET A 208 -0.86 14.37 2.92
CA MET A 208 -0.30 15.69 3.12
C MET A 208 -1.41 16.73 3.26
N ASN A 209 -1.05 17.85 3.88
CA ASN A 209 -1.90 19.04 3.92
C ASN A 209 -1.83 19.78 2.57
N ALA A 210 -2.85 20.60 2.30
CA ALA A 210 -2.87 21.45 1.11
C ALA A 210 -1.64 22.38 1.10
N PRO A 211 -0.82 22.37 0.03
CA PRO A 211 0.30 23.28 -0.09
C PRO A 211 -0.19 24.70 -0.39
N THR A 212 0.61 25.69 0.02
CA THR A 212 0.38 27.11 -0.32
C THR A 212 1.50 27.54 -1.26
N LEU A 213 1.13 27.97 -2.47
CA LEU A 213 2.08 28.53 -3.42
C LEU A 213 2.55 29.91 -2.96
N SER A 214 3.85 30.17 -3.02
CA SER A 214 4.42 31.50 -2.77
C SER A 214 4.31 32.43 -3.98
N VAL A 215 4.19 31.86 -5.18
CA VAL A 215 4.06 32.55 -6.47
C VAL A 215 3.17 31.73 -7.41
N LEU A 216 2.54 32.38 -8.38
CA LEU A 216 1.69 31.71 -9.36
C LEU A 216 2.38 31.67 -10.73
N PRO A 217 2.33 30.55 -11.47
CA PRO A 217 2.84 30.49 -12.83
C PRO A 217 2.11 31.47 -13.75
N VAL A 218 2.78 31.93 -14.80
CA VAL A 218 2.19 32.79 -15.85
C VAL A 218 1.54 31.96 -16.95
N GLN A 219 0.45 32.47 -17.53
CA GLN A 219 -0.21 32.03 -18.77
C GLN A 219 -0.23 33.16 -19.81
N ILE A 220 -0.40 32.78 -21.08
CA ILE A 220 -0.83 33.68 -22.15
C ILE A 220 -2.35 33.60 -22.26
N ARG A 221 -3.05 34.72 -22.13
CA ARG A 221 -4.51 34.81 -22.30
C ARG A 221 -4.92 34.74 -23.78
N SER A 222 -6.23 34.65 -24.02
CA SER A 222 -6.80 34.65 -25.37
C SER A 222 -6.41 35.89 -26.18
N ASP A 223 -6.26 37.05 -25.53
CA ASP A 223 -5.81 38.32 -26.13
C ASP A 223 -4.27 38.49 -26.24
N ASN A 224 -3.52 37.39 -26.05
CA ASN A 224 -2.05 37.35 -26.10
C ASN A 224 -1.34 38.17 -25.02
N GLN A 225 -2.05 38.57 -23.95
CA GLN A 225 -1.44 39.20 -22.79
C GLN A 225 -1.06 38.19 -21.73
N LEU A 226 -0.03 38.50 -20.93
CA LEU A 226 0.42 37.65 -19.84
C LEU A 226 -0.41 37.89 -18.58
N GLN A 227 -0.68 36.81 -17.84
CA GLN A 227 -1.39 36.84 -16.56
C GLN A 227 -0.92 35.71 -15.67
N GLU A 228 -0.98 35.87 -14.35
CA GLU A 228 -0.88 34.73 -13.44
C GLU A 228 -2.06 33.78 -13.60
N PHE A 229 -1.80 32.49 -13.44
CA PHE A 229 -2.85 31.52 -13.22
C PHE A 229 -3.55 31.75 -11.88
N THR A 230 -4.82 31.37 -11.79
CA THR A 230 -5.46 31.20 -10.48
C THR A 230 -5.08 29.85 -9.88
N THR A 231 -5.06 29.74 -8.55
CA THR A 231 -4.87 28.46 -7.85
C THR A 231 -5.87 27.40 -8.30
N GLY A 232 -7.13 27.78 -8.58
CA GLY A 232 -8.16 26.88 -9.06
C GLY A 232 -7.86 26.30 -10.45
N SER A 233 -7.33 27.13 -11.36
CA SER A 233 -6.89 26.69 -12.70
C SER A 233 -5.70 25.73 -12.61
N ILE A 234 -4.72 26.03 -11.74
CA ILE A 234 -3.56 25.14 -11.49
C ILE A 234 -4.04 23.78 -10.96
N ASN A 235 -4.93 23.80 -9.95
CA ASN A 235 -5.49 22.57 -9.38
C ASN A 235 -6.21 21.72 -10.43
N THR A 236 -6.94 22.35 -11.35
CA THR A 236 -7.61 21.65 -12.46
C THR A 236 -6.61 20.96 -13.38
N ILE A 237 -5.58 21.68 -13.84
CA ILE A 237 -4.52 21.13 -14.71
C ILE A 237 -3.78 20.00 -13.99
N ALA A 238 -3.39 20.22 -12.74
CA ALA A 238 -2.69 19.24 -11.91
C ALA A 238 -3.50 17.94 -11.74
N SER A 239 -4.79 18.08 -11.39
CA SER A 239 -5.71 16.95 -11.25
C SER A 239 -5.86 16.17 -12.56
N GLU A 240 -6.09 16.87 -13.67
CA GLU A 240 -6.26 16.24 -14.98
C GLU A 240 -5.00 15.48 -15.41
N LEU A 241 -3.85 16.14 -15.43
CA LEU A 241 -2.60 15.56 -15.94
C LEU A 241 -2.10 14.40 -15.06
N MET A 242 -2.16 14.54 -13.74
CA MET A 242 -1.78 13.46 -12.82
C MET A 242 -2.65 12.23 -13.03
N ARG A 243 -3.97 12.40 -13.22
CA ARG A 243 -4.88 11.27 -13.45
C ARG A 243 -4.61 10.60 -14.78
N ILE A 244 -4.47 11.36 -15.87
CA ILE A 244 -4.20 10.80 -17.20
C ILE A 244 -2.91 9.99 -17.17
N GLU A 245 -1.82 10.57 -16.65
CA GLU A 245 -0.52 9.90 -16.68
C GLU A 245 -0.49 8.67 -15.76
N THR A 246 -1.09 8.74 -14.57
CA THR A 246 -1.11 7.58 -13.64
C THR A 246 -2.08 6.46 -14.02
N ILE A 247 -3.07 6.73 -14.87
CA ILE A 247 -4.06 5.73 -15.32
C ILE A 247 -3.70 5.16 -16.70
N ASN A 248 -3.33 6.03 -17.65
CA ASN A 248 -3.27 5.74 -19.09
C ASN A 248 -1.91 6.01 -19.74
N SER A 249 -0.86 6.39 -19.00
CA SER A 249 0.45 6.70 -19.61
C SER A 249 0.95 5.57 -20.51
N SER A 250 1.37 5.91 -21.72
CA SER A 250 2.07 5.03 -22.65
C SER A 250 3.59 5.03 -22.45
N ALA A 251 4.09 5.84 -21.50
CA ALA A 251 5.51 6.05 -21.23
C ALA A 251 5.99 5.34 -19.95
N GLY A 252 5.21 4.40 -19.43
CA GLY A 252 5.62 3.63 -18.25
C GLY A 252 5.32 4.31 -16.91
N TYR A 253 4.31 5.18 -16.82
CA TYR A 253 3.96 5.92 -15.59
C TYR A 253 2.60 5.54 -14.99
N LYS A 254 1.96 4.46 -15.46
CA LYS A 254 0.74 3.96 -14.81
C LYS A 254 1.07 3.43 -13.43
N ILE A 255 0.36 3.86 -12.39
CA ILE A 255 0.60 3.35 -11.02
C ILE A 255 -0.25 2.11 -10.77
N ARG A 256 0.35 1.02 -10.29
CA ARG A 256 -0.35 -0.22 -9.90
C ARG A 256 0.19 -0.76 -8.59
N TYR A 257 -0.64 -1.54 -7.89
CA TYR A 257 -0.24 -2.28 -6.70
C TYR A 257 -0.32 -3.78 -6.93
N ASN A 258 0.53 -4.52 -6.21
CA ASN A 258 0.54 -5.97 -6.19
C ASN A 258 1.09 -6.48 -4.85
N ILE A 259 0.98 -7.78 -4.61
CA ILE A 259 1.66 -8.47 -3.51
C ILE A 259 2.86 -9.24 -4.07
N ASN A 260 4.06 -8.96 -3.56
CA ASN A 260 5.32 -9.63 -3.90
C ASN A 260 5.76 -9.62 -5.38
N GLY A 261 5.04 -8.92 -6.27
CA GLY A 261 5.39 -8.76 -7.68
C GLY A 261 6.49 -7.72 -7.92
N SER A 262 6.37 -6.98 -9.01
CA SER A 262 7.34 -5.96 -9.41
C SER A 262 7.17 -4.66 -8.62
N GLY A 263 8.19 -3.79 -8.66
CA GLY A 263 8.17 -2.48 -8.02
C GLY A 263 8.71 -2.44 -6.60
N ASN A 264 8.43 -1.34 -5.91
CA ASN A 264 9.01 -1.00 -4.62
C ASN A 264 8.13 -1.48 -3.46
N ASN A 265 8.75 -2.02 -2.40
CA ASN A 265 8.07 -2.39 -1.17
C ASN A 265 7.46 -1.16 -0.49
N ARG A 266 6.25 -1.31 0.06
CA ARG A 266 5.49 -0.21 0.68
C ARG A 266 5.12 -0.54 2.12
N GLY A 267 5.98 -0.09 3.03
CA GLY A 267 5.82 -0.26 4.47
C GLY A 267 6.37 -1.59 4.98
N SER A 268 5.73 -2.14 6.01
CA SER A 268 6.16 -3.37 6.66
C SER A 268 5.95 -4.61 5.78
N GLY A 269 6.86 -5.58 5.87
CA GLY A 269 6.62 -6.95 5.42
C GLY A 269 5.64 -7.65 6.35
N MET A 270 4.65 -8.32 5.78
CA MET A 270 3.64 -9.11 6.48
C MET A 270 4.16 -10.54 6.63
N ALA A 271 4.78 -10.84 7.77
CA ALA A 271 5.35 -12.15 8.04
C ALA A 271 4.25 -13.16 8.40
N ASP A 272 4.31 -14.35 7.80
CA ASP A 272 3.60 -15.57 8.20
C ASP A 272 4.57 -16.40 9.05
N THR A 273 4.22 -16.67 10.30
CA THR A 273 5.08 -17.40 11.23
C THR A 273 4.39 -18.62 11.82
N ARG A 274 5.13 -19.73 11.91
CA ARG A 274 4.59 -21.00 12.39
C ARG A 274 5.60 -21.75 13.25
N LEU A 275 5.10 -22.61 14.13
CA LEU A 275 5.94 -23.59 14.82
C LEU A 275 6.40 -24.68 13.84
N THR A 276 7.71 -24.95 13.84
CA THR A 276 8.35 -25.92 12.93
C THR A 276 9.36 -26.77 13.69
N GLY A 277 9.66 -27.95 13.13
CA GLY A 277 10.66 -28.86 13.69
C GLY A 277 10.23 -29.60 14.96
N GLY A 278 8.95 -29.51 15.32
CA GLY A 278 8.32 -30.33 16.35
C GLY A 278 7.86 -31.69 15.83
N SER A 279 7.70 -32.65 16.73
CA SER A 279 7.23 -34.02 16.44
C SER A 279 5.96 -34.38 17.19
N GLY A 280 5.22 -33.38 17.69
CA GLY A 280 4.08 -33.61 18.56
C GLY A 280 4.50 -33.72 20.01
N ASN A 281 3.82 -32.95 20.86
CA ASN A 281 3.91 -33.10 22.31
C ASN A 281 2.82 -34.05 22.77
N TYR A 282 3.15 -35.35 22.88
CA TYR A 282 2.25 -36.38 23.37
C TYR A 282 1.87 -36.15 24.84
N GLN A 283 0.57 -36.04 25.10
CA GLN A 283 0.01 -35.80 26.43
C GLN A 283 -1.10 -36.80 26.72
N THR A 284 -1.31 -37.08 28.01
CA THR A 284 -2.33 -38.02 28.49
C THR A 284 -3.16 -37.42 29.61
N ARG A 285 -4.38 -37.92 29.78
CA ARG A 285 -5.28 -37.53 30.87
C ARG A 285 -6.07 -38.72 31.38
N TYR A 286 -5.80 -39.11 32.62
CA TYR A 286 -6.67 -40.03 33.33
C TYR A 286 -7.92 -39.29 33.82
N VAL A 287 -9.10 -39.77 33.44
CA VAL A 287 -10.37 -39.21 33.92
C VAL A 287 -11.00 -40.15 34.94
N ASN A 288 -11.15 -41.44 34.58
CA ASN A 288 -11.59 -42.50 35.47
C ASN A 288 -11.26 -43.89 34.88
N THR A 289 -11.68 -44.96 35.55
CA THR A 289 -11.40 -46.36 35.19
C THR A 289 -11.77 -46.74 33.75
N ASN A 290 -12.70 -46.04 33.10
CA ASN A 290 -13.14 -46.30 31.72
C ASN A 290 -12.91 -45.08 30.79
N ASP A 291 -12.06 -44.12 31.15
CA ASP A 291 -11.82 -42.91 30.35
C ASP A 291 -10.35 -42.49 30.49
N TYR A 292 -9.54 -43.02 29.58
CA TYR A 292 -8.13 -42.69 29.37
C TYR A 292 -8.00 -41.91 28.07
N ARG A 293 -7.53 -40.67 28.15
CA ARG A 293 -7.39 -39.82 26.97
C ARG A 293 -5.93 -39.58 26.61
N ALA A 294 -5.66 -39.47 25.32
CA ALA A 294 -4.36 -39.09 24.79
C ALA A 294 -4.53 -38.17 23.57
N GLN A 295 -3.60 -37.24 23.40
CA GLN A 295 -3.57 -36.30 22.28
C GLN A 295 -2.16 -35.75 22.11
N GLU A 296 -1.78 -35.44 20.87
CA GLU A 296 -0.54 -34.73 20.59
C GLU A 296 -0.80 -33.26 20.27
N PHE A 297 -0.11 -32.38 20.98
CA PHE A 297 -0.20 -30.95 20.80
C PHE A 297 0.92 -30.42 19.88
N PRO A 298 0.74 -29.28 19.22
CA PRO A 298 1.82 -28.64 18.49
C PRO A 298 3.01 -28.34 19.40
N ASP A 299 4.21 -28.40 18.85
CA ASP A 299 5.48 -28.08 19.51
C ASP A 299 6.51 -27.55 18.49
N GLY A 300 7.76 -27.35 18.94
CA GLY A 300 8.85 -26.87 18.09
C GLY A 300 9.15 -25.37 18.26
N THR A 301 9.83 -24.80 17.26
CA THR A 301 10.31 -23.41 17.30
C THR A 301 9.61 -22.54 16.26
N ALA A 302 9.35 -21.30 16.64
CA ALA A 302 8.78 -20.29 15.76
C ALA A 302 9.72 -19.91 14.61
N THR A 303 9.22 -20.02 13.38
CA THR A 303 9.98 -19.71 12.16
C THR A 303 9.11 -18.89 11.21
N THR A 304 9.70 -17.93 10.52
CA THR A 304 9.06 -17.23 9.40
C THR A 304 8.96 -18.17 8.20
N ILE A 305 7.74 -18.51 7.79
CA ILE A 305 7.46 -19.37 6.66
C ILE A 305 7.46 -18.55 5.36
N ASN A 306 6.85 -17.37 5.40
CA ASN A 306 6.80 -16.47 4.26
C ASN A 306 6.76 -15.00 4.72
N THR A 307 7.01 -14.08 3.79
CA THR A 307 6.79 -12.65 4.01
C THR A 307 6.16 -12.03 2.77
N TYR A 308 5.05 -11.34 2.96
CA TYR A 308 4.31 -10.66 1.92
C TYR A 308 4.55 -9.16 1.97
N TYR A 309 4.83 -8.54 0.83
CA TYR A 309 5.03 -7.12 0.68
C TYR A 309 3.96 -6.56 -0.24
N LEU A 310 3.25 -5.53 0.23
CA LEU A 310 2.55 -4.63 -0.69
C LEU A 310 3.61 -3.89 -1.51
N LYS A 311 3.47 -3.94 -2.82
CA LYS A 311 4.35 -3.23 -3.74
C LYS A 311 3.58 -2.21 -4.57
N ILE A 312 4.27 -1.13 -4.91
CA ILE A 312 3.83 -0.14 -5.89
C ILE A 312 4.78 -0.18 -7.07
N GLU A 313 4.24 -0.13 -8.28
CA GLU A 313 5.01 -0.10 -9.51
C GLU A 313 4.51 0.97 -10.46
N LYS A 314 5.39 1.33 -11.39
CA LYS A 314 5.03 2.05 -12.60
C LYS A 314 5.04 1.07 -13.77
N SER A 315 4.01 1.10 -14.62
CA SER A 315 3.89 0.22 -15.78
C SER A 315 3.52 0.99 -17.06
N PHE A 316 3.71 0.32 -18.20
CA PHE A 316 3.24 0.78 -19.51
C PHE A 316 1.73 0.68 -19.67
#